data_AF-A0A6V7TSF1-F1
#
_entry.id   AF-A0A6V7TSF1-F1
#
_cell.length_a   1.000
_cell.length_b   1.000
_cell.length_c   1.000
_cell.angle_alpha   90.00
_cell.angle_beta   90.00
_cell.angle_gamma   90.00
#
_symmetry.space_group_name_H-M   'P 1'
#
loop_
_entity.id
_entity.type
_entity.pdbx_description
1 polymer ?
#
loop_
_entity_poly.entity_id
_entity_poly.type
_entity_poly.pdbx_seq_one_letter_code
_entity_poly.pdbx_strand_id
1 'polypeptide(L)'
;MYRFAGLYAMGKMLNRTPVYVHEEFKMHEIDKELAYVFPNYHSKIYFLKKDFKDFHQFHFAQHCCDYHDPKILLEQNKGRGLYLAGGPIFIDTRYFNHMRPQILKIFEFGKELVSKVTAIKDKIISEDTSSHKMCIHTRVGDFKGIGESKTVEVNKAHVRMLKILKRLLKDKTYSLLVFGTDKDFLKTIKVDKSISKVHYVIKLNLTRGEELNFATQICDSFLVTAAMSSYAAWMGYLMPDDRPIFFIRRLMQNPTIDTLYMLPESWIPIDENWLKD
;
A
#
# COMPACT_ATOMS: atom_id res chain seq x y z
N MET A 1 0.02 -6.94 -6.47
CA MET A 1 -0.38 -7.20 -5.07
C MET A 1 -1.90 -7.14 -4.90
N TYR A 2 -2.58 -5.98 -4.98
CA TYR A 2 -4.06 -5.86 -4.84
C TYR A 2 -4.87 -6.91 -5.61
N ARG A 3 -4.68 -6.97 -6.94
CA ARG A 3 -5.36 -7.94 -7.80
C ARG A 3 -5.18 -9.38 -7.31
N PHE A 4 -3.95 -9.76 -6.99
CA PHE A 4 -3.65 -11.09 -6.49
C PHE A 4 -4.30 -11.35 -5.13
N ALA A 5 -4.20 -10.40 -4.18
CA ALA A 5 -4.75 -10.55 -2.83
C ALA A 5 -6.27 -10.74 -2.86
N GLY A 6 -6.98 -9.91 -3.65
CA GLY A 6 -8.42 -10.05 -3.85
C GLY A 6 -8.79 -11.36 -4.54
N LEU A 7 -8.11 -11.72 -5.64
CA LEU A 7 -8.33 -12.99 -6.33
C LEU A 7 -8.01 -14.21 -5.46
N TYR A 8 -7.00 -14.13 -4.60
CA TYR A 8 -6.64 -15.19 -3.67
C TYR A 8 -7.74 -15.39 -2.62
N ALA A 9 -8.22 -14.31 -1.99
CA ALA A 9 -9.27 -14.39 -0.98
C ALA A 9 -10.61 -14.87 -1.58
N MET A 10 -11.02 -14.33 -2.73
CA MET A 10 -12.20 -14.83 -3.44
C MET A 10 -12.02 -16.27 -3.92
N GLY A 11 -10.83 -16.64 -4.40
CA GLY A 11 -10.48 -18.00 -4.78
C GLY A 11 -10.64 -18.96 -3.61
N LYS A 12 -10.17 -18.59 -2.41
CA LYS A 12 -10.38 -19.37 -1.19
C LYS A 12 -11.87 -19.56 -0.87
N MET A 13 -12.67 -18.51 -0.97
CA MET A 13 -14.12 -18.59 -0.76
C MET A 13 -14.83 -19.48 -1.79
N LEU A 14 -14.40 -19.45 -3.05
CA LEU A 14 -15.00 -20.20 -4.15
C LEU A 14 -14.38 -21.59 -4.38
N ASN A 15 -13.39 -21.98 -3.58
CA ASN A 15 -12.55 -23.16 -3.81
C ASN A 15 -11.89 -23.19 -5.20
N ARG A 16 -11.29 -22.05 -5.59
CA ARG A 16 -10.63 -21.81 -6.88
C ARG A 16 -9.21 -21.28 -6.69
N THR A 17 -8.35 -21.55 -7.66
CA THR A 17 -6.97 -21.05 -7.69
C THR A 17 -6.89 -19.80 -8.57
N PRO A 18 -6.31 -18.68 -8.07
CA PRO A 18 -6.07 -17.51 -8.91
C PRO A 18 -4.97 -17.82 -9.94
N VAL A 19 -5.21 -17.44 -11.19
CA VAL A 19 -4.30 -17.65 -12.32
C VAL A 19 -4.22 -16.40 -13.18
N TYR A 20 -3.06 -16.18 -13.81
CA TYR A 20 -2.84 -15.14 -14.80
C TYR A 20 -3.04 -15.70 -16.20
N VAL A 21 -3.39 -14.83 -17.14
CA VAL A 21 -3.39 -15.17 -18.57
C VAL A 21 -1.96 -15.46 -19.03
N HIS A 22 -1.80 -16.35 -20.01
CA HIS A 22 -0.49 -16.83 -20.48
C HIS A 22 0.51 -15.71 -20.80
N GLU A 23 0.05 -14.63 -21.40
CA GLU A 23 0.88 -13.52 -21.91
C GLU A 23 0.79 -12.26 -21.03
N GLU A 24 0.64 -12.40 -19.71
CA GLU A 24 0.70 -11.24 -18.81
C GLU A 24 2.13 -10.68 -18.75
N PHE A 25 2.48 -9.84 -19.73
CA PHE A 25 3.83 -9.31 -19.95
C PHE A 25 4.40 -8.64 -18.70
N LYS A 26 3.56 -7.94 -17.93
CA LYS A 26 4.00 -7.24 -16.72
C LYS A 26 4.55 -8.19 -15.68
N MET A 27 3.99 -9.39 -15.56
CA MET A 27 4.46 -10.39 -14.61
C MET A 27 5.80 -10.98 -15.05
N HIS A 28 6.03 -11.12 -16.36
CA HIS A 28 7.33 -11.53 -16.89
C HIS A 28 8.41 -10.46 -16.71
N GLU A 29 8.08 -9.17 -16.89
CA GLU A 29 9.02 -8.06 -16.70
C GLU A 29 9.55 -7.98 -15.26
N ILE A 30 8.71 -8.32 -14.28
CA ILE A 30 9.04 -8.23 -12.85
C ILE A 30 9.36 -9.58 -12.21
N ASP A 31 9.47 -10.67 -12.98
CA ASP A 31 9.62 -12.03 -12.46
C ASP A 31 10.80 -12.16 -11.47
N LYS A 32 11.99 -11.71 -11.90
CA LYS A 32 13.20 -11.69 -11.04
C LYS A 32 13.04 -10.80 -9.82
N GLU A 33 12.37 -9.65 -9.98
CA GLU A 33 12.09 -8.74 -8.86
C GLU A 33 11.16 -9.43 -7.86
N LEU A 34 10.11 -10.11 -8.30
CA LEU A 34 9.17 -10.80 -7.41
C LEU A 34 9.82 -11.98 -6.68
N ALA A 35 10.65 -12.77 -7.36
CA ALA A 35 11.39 -13.86 -6.73
C ALA A 35 12.31 -13.34 -5.61
N TYR A 36 12.92 -12.18 -5.80
CA TYR A 36 13.77 -11.52 -4.81
C TYR A 36 12.96 -10.88 -3.67
N VAL A 37 11.91 -10.11 -4.00
CA VAL A 37 11.17 -9.29 -3.04
C VAL A 37 10.16 -10.11 -2.25
N PHE A 38 9.36 -10.96 -2.91
CA PHE A 38 8.27 -11.72 -2.31
C PHE A 38 8.26 -13.18 -2.81
N PRO A 39 9.21 -14.03 -2.37
CA PRO A 39 9.35 -15.40 -2.87
C PRO A 39 8.09 -16.27 -2.66
N ASN A 40 7.37 -16.07 -1.54
CA ASN A 40 6.12 -16.79 -1.27
C ASN A 40 5.00 -16.40 -2.24
N TYR A 41 4.94 -15.14 -2.67
CA TYR A 41 4.01 -14.67 -3.69
C TYR A 41 4.43 -15.20 -5.06
N HIS A 42 5.72 -15.13 -5.39
CA HIS A 42 6.28 -15.62 -6.65
C HIS A 42 5.92 -17.09 -6.91
N SER A 43 6.10 -17.95 -5.89
CA SER A 43 5.76 -19.38 -5.97
C SER A 43 4.26 -19.69 -6.16
N LYS A 44 3.38 -18.69 -6.04
CA LYS A 44 1.92 -18.82 -6.20
C LYS A 44 1.40 -18.18 -7.48
N ILE A 45 2.29 -17.71 -8.35
CA ILE A 45 1.93 -17.20 -9.67
C ILE A 45 1.80 -18.39 -10.60
N TYR A 46 0.58 -18.60 -11.10
CA TYR A 46 0.27 -19.62 -12.08
C TYR A 46 -0.22 -18.95 -13.36
N PHE A 47 0.22 -19.45 -14.50
CA PHE A 47 -0.22 -18.98 -15.81
C PHE A 47 -1.11 -20.02 -16.47
N LEU A 48 -2.17 -19.56 -17.13
CA LEU A 48 -2.96 -20.40 -18.01
C LEU A 48 -2.10 -20.90 -19.19
N LYS A 49 -2.50 -22.06 -19.73
CA LYS A 49 -1.97 -22.52 -21.02
C LYS A 49 -2.42 -21.56 -22.13
N LYS A 50 -1.58 -21.37 -23.15
CA LYS A 50 -1.83 -20.46 -24.28
C LYS A 50 -3.18 -20.71 -24.98
N ASP A 51 -3.61 -21.96 -25.03
CA ASP A 51 -4.81 -22.44 -25.70
C ASP A 51 -6.01 -22.66 -24.76
N PHE A 52 -5.91 -22.23 -23.50
CA PHE A 52 -7.00 -22.40 -22.53
C PHE A 52 -8.22 -21.55 -22.91
N LYS A 53 -9.33 -22.21 -23.25
CA LYS A 53 -10.60 -21.57 -23.66
C LYS A 53 -11.79 -21.93 -22.77
N ASP A 54 -11.62 -22.80 -21.79
CA ASP A 54 -12.72 -23.25 -20.91
C ASP A 54 -12.91 -22.28 -19.72
N PHE A 55 -13.39 -21.08 -20.03
CA PHE A 55 -13.77 -20.10 -19.03
C PHE A 55 -15.11 -19.43 -19.35
N HIS A 56 -15.78 -18.97 -18.30
CA HIS A 56 -16.92 -18.08 -18.40
C HIS A 56 -16.48 -16.67 -17.99
N GLN A 57 -16.81 -15.67 -18.81
CA GLN A 57 -16.61 -14.27 -18.47
C GLN A 57 -17.78 -13.75 -17.65
N PHE A 58 -17.48 -13.19 -16.48
CA PHE A 58 -18.44 -12.55 -15.59
C PHE A 58 -18.07 -11.08 -15.40
N HIS A 59 -18.99 -10.16 -15.70
CA HIS A 59 -18.79 -8.72 -15.49
C HIS A 59 -18.99 -8.42 -14.00
N PHE A 60 -17.89 -8.41 -13.27
CA PHE A 60 -17.90 -8.33 -11.80
C PHE A 60 -18.05 -6.90 -11.28
N ALA A 61 -17.42 -5.93 -11.95
CA ALA A 61 -17.47 -4.52 -11.53
C ALA A 61 -17.73 -3.61 -12.73
N GLN A 62 -18.61 -2.62 -12.56
CA GLN A 62 -18.96 -1.66 -13.60
C GLN A 62 -18.01 -0.46 -13.63
N HIS A 63 -17.58 0.03 -12.46
CA HIS A 63 -16.63 1.13 -12.36
C HIS A 63 -15.31 0.70 -11.75
N CYS A 64 -14.32 1.58 -11.87
CA CYS A 64 -13.12 1.46 -11.05
C CYS A 64 -13.52 1.57 -9.58
N CYS A 65 -12.94 0.71 -8.75
CA CYS A 65 -12.97 0.86 -7.29
C CYS A 65 -14.30 0.52 -6.59
N ASP A 66 -15.31 0.02 -7.29
CA ASP A 66 -16.53 -0.49 -6.64
C ASP A 66 -16.23 -1.76 -5.82
N TYR A 67 -16.79 -1.81 -4.62
CA TYR A 67 -16.87 -3.05 -3.86
C TYR A 67 -18.16 -3.78 -4.21
N HIS A 68 -18.00 -4.99 -4.72
CA HIS A 68 -19.09 -5.95 -4.91
C HIS A 68 -18.85 -7.13 -3.99
N ASP A 69 -19.87 -7.57 -3.27
CA ASP A 69 -19.75 -8.77 -2.44
C ASP A 69 -19.41 -9.98 -3.33
N PRO A 70 -18.24 -10.62 -3.15
CA PRO A 70 -17.84 -11.77 -3.97
C PRO A 70 -18.83 -12.94 -3.94
N LYS A 71 -19.72 -13.02 -2.95
CA LYS A 71 -20.72 -14.10 -2.84
C LYS A 71 -21.59 -14.25 -4.09
N ILE A 72 -21.77 -13.20 -4.89
CA ILE A 72 -22.47 -13.27 -6.19
C ILE A 72 -21.82 -14.28 -7.16
N LEU A 73 -20.56 -14.63 -6.94
CA LEU A 73 -19.82 -15.59 -7.75
C LEU A 73 -20.05 -17.05 -7.33
N LEU A 74 -20.71 -17.32 -6.19
CA LEU A 74 -20.98 -18.69 -5.73
C LEU A 74 -21.87 -19.45 -6.74
N GLU A 75 -22.81 -18.76 -7.36
CA GLU A 75 -23.68 -19.32 -8.41
C GLU A 75 -22.93 -19.62 -9.72
N GLN A 76 -21.72 -19.06 -9.87
CA GLN A 76 -20.83 -19.27 -11.01
C GLN A 76 -19.86 -20.45 -10.80
N ASN A 77 -20.04 -21.25 -9.75
CA ASN A 77 -19.17 -22.38 -9.43
C ASN A 77 -19.47 -23.64 -10.26
N LYS A 78 -19.38 -23.52 -11.59
CA LYS A 78 -19.79 -24.55 -12.57
C LYS A 78 -18.63 -25.40 -13.12
N GLY A 79 -17.53 -25.56 -12.38
CA GLY A 79 -16.37 -26.37 -12.78
C GLY A 79 -15.47 -25.77 -13.88
N ARG A 80 -15.93 -24.76 -14.63
CA ARG A 80 -15.14 -24.02 -15.64
C ARG A 80 -14.30 -22.92 -15.01
N GLY A 81 -13.30 -22.42 -15.74
CA GLY A 81 -12.58 -21.19 -15.38
C GLY A 81 -13.53 -19.99 -15.27
N LEU A 82 -13.18 -19.00 -14.44
CA LEU A 82 -13.98 -17.79 -14.24
C LEU A 82 -13.10 -16.57 -14.52
N TYR A 83 -13.42 -15.84 -15.59
CA TYR A 83 -12.75 -14.60 -15.95
C TYR A 83 -13.57 -13.42 -15.44
N LEU A 84 -13.02 -12.68 -14.47
CA LEU A 84 -13.67 -11.52 -13.89
C LEU A 84 -13.35 -10.28 -14.74
N ALA A 85 -14.32 -9.85 -15.55
CA ALA A 85 -14.25 -8.64 -16.36
C ALA A 85 -14.76 -7.42 -15.57
N GLY A 86 -14.23 -6.23 -15.87
CA GLY A 86 -14.50 -4.98 -15.13
C GLY A 86 -13.21 -4.14 -14.99
N GLY A 87 -13.29 -2.92 -14.45
CA GLY A 87 -12.20 -1.92 -14.38
C GLY A 87 -10.93 -2.33 -13.61
N PRO A 88 -10.15 -1.43 -12.97
CA PRO A 88 -9.11 -1.85 -12.03
C PRO A 88 -9.75 -2.52 -10.80
N ILE A 89 -10.05 -3.81 -10.94
CA ILE A 89 -10.77 -4.61 -9.95
C ILE A 89 -9.82 -4.92 -8.79
N PHE A 90 -10.38 -4.99 -7.57
CA PHE A 90 -9.73 -5.48 -6.35
C PHE A 90 -8.72 -4.55 -5.67
N ILE A 91 -8.83 -3.24 -5.84
CA ILE A 91 -8.02 -2.28 -5.04
C ILE A 91 -8.60 -2.00 -3.64
N ASP A 92 -9.75 -2.59 -3.33
CA ASP A 92 -10.41 -2.49 -2.03
C ASP A 92 -9.92 -3.60 -1.08
N THR A 93 -9.50 -3.23 0.12
CA THR A 93 -9.01 -4.18 1.11
C THR A 93 -10.11 -5.08 1.66
N ARG A 94 -11.39 -4.70 1.59
CA ARG A 94 -12.52 -5.54 2.04
C ARG A 94 -12.53 -6.93 1.39
N TYR A 95 -12.01 -7.05 0.17
CA TYR A 95 -11.88 -8.34 -0.52
C TYR A 95 -10.97 -9.34 0.21
N PHE A 96 -9.97 -8.90 0.99
CA PHE A 96 -8.95 -9.79 1.54
C PHE A 96 -8.52 -9.48 2.98
N ASN A 97 -8.94 -8.36 3.58
CA ASN A 97 -8.46 -7.92 4.89
C ASN A 97 -8.84 -8.89 6.02
N HIS A 98 -9.97 -9.57 5.89
CA HIS A 98 -10.37 -10.65 6.81
C HIS A 98 -9.38 -11.84 6.82
N MET A 99 -8.50 -11.94 5.81
CA MET A 99 -7.44 -12.95 5.72
C MET A 99 -6.04 -12.35 5.92
N ARG A 100 -5.92 -11.15 6.51
CA ARG A 100 -4.65 -10.41 6.61
C ARG A 100 -3.44 -11.25 7.03
N PRO A 101 -3.49 -12.11 8.07
CA PRO A 101 -2.33 -12.94 8.43
C PRO A 101 -1.83 -13.84 7.29
N GLN A 102 -2.74 -14.40 6.49
CA GLN A 102 -2.38 -15.22 5.33
C GLN A 102 -1.84 -14.36 4.18
N ILE A 103 -2.43 -13.19 3.96
CA ILE A 103 -1.98 -12.23 2.93
C ILE A 103 -0.57 -11.74 3.25
N LEU A 104 -0.27 -11.40 4.50
CA LEU A 104 1.08 -11.04 4.93
C LEU A 104 2.09 -12.17 4.71
N LYS A 105 1.71 -13.41 5.01
CA LYS A 105 2.59 -14.57 4.76
C LYS A 105 2.90 -14.76 3.27
N ILE A 106 1.93 -14.47 2.39
CA ILE A 106 2.14 -14.50 0.94
C ILE A 106 3.10 -13.41 0.51
N PHE A 107 2.94 -12.19 1.03
CA PHE A 107 3.82 -11.05 0.75
C PHE A 107 4.94 -10.91 1.79
N GLU A 108 5.43 -12.03 2.30
CA GLU A 108 6.60 -12.05 3.18
C GLU A 108 7.84 -11.71 2.35
N PHE A 109 8.66 -10.79 2.87
CA PHE A 109 9.85 -10.34 2.17
C PHE A 109 10.93 -11.42 2.10
N GLY A 110 11.68 -11.45 0.98
CA GLY A 110 12.82 -12.34 0.82
C GLY A 110 13.93 -12.07 1.85
N LYS A 111 14.52 -13.14 2.41
CA LYS A 111 15.52 -13.04 3.49
C LYS A 111 16.74 -12.21 3.10
N GLU A 112 17.23 -12.35 1.87
CA GLU A 112 18.36 -11.58 1.37
C GLU A 112 18.05 -10.07 1.32
N LEU A 113 16.86 -9.71 0.82
CA LEU A 113 16.37 -8.34 0.82
C LEU A 113 16.28 -7.80 2.24
N VAL A 114 15.66 -8.54 3.16
CA VAL A 114 15.52 -8.13 4.57
C VAL A 114 16.88 -7.85 5.20
N SER A 115 17.87 -8.73 5.03
CA SER A 115 19.22 -8.55 5.56
C SER A 115 19.90 -7.30 4.99
N LYS A 116 19.82 -7.10 3.67
CA LYS A 116 20.38 -5.91 3.00
C LYS A 116 19.76 -4.62 3.53
N VAL A 117 18.43 -4.57 3.59
CA VAL A 117 17.67 -3.40 4.05
C VAL A 117 17.91 -3.13 5.53
N THR A 118 18.03 -4.17 6.37
CA THR A 118 18.37 -4.04 7.80
C THR A 118 19.69 -3.32 7.98
N ALA A 119 20.72 -3.72 7.23
CA ALA A 119 22.04 -3.08 7.29
C ALA A 119 22.01 -1.61 6.85
N ILE A 120 21.15 -1.24 5.90
CA ILE A 120 20.95 0.16 5.50
C ILE A 120 20.24 0.95 6.59
N LYS A 121 19.15 0.38 7.14
CA LYS A 121 18.37 0.97 8.24
C LYS A 121 19.25 1.24 9.46
N ASP A 122 20.01 0.25 9.92
CA ASP A 122 20.86 0.37 11.11
C ASP A 122 21.92 1.48 10.96
N LYS A 123 22.46 1.69 9.75
CA LYS A 123 23.37 2.82 9.46
C LYS A 123 22.70 4.18 9.56
N ILE A 124 21.42 4.27 9.20
CA ILE A 124 20.67 5.54 9.19
C ILE A 124 20.22 5.93 10.60
N ILE A 125 19.85 4.95 11.42
CA ILE A 125 19.31 5.17 12.77
C ILE A 125 20.34 5.00 13.90
N SER A 126 21.60 4.69 13.59
CA SER A 126 22.65 4.44 14.59
C SER A 126 22.80 5.56 15.62
N GLU A 127 22.61 6.81 15.20
CA GLU A 127 22.66 8.01 16.03
C GLU A 127 21.29 8.43 16.60
N ASP A 128 20.23 7.74 16.22
CA ASP A 128 18.85 8.11 16.53
C ASP A 128 18.01 6.86 16.81
N THR A 129 18.41 6.10 17.83
CA THR A 129 17.77 4.82 18.18
C THR A 129 16.49 5.00 19.01
N SER A 130 16.30 6.15 19.65
CA SER A 130 15.25 6.37 20.65
C SER A 130 14.05 7.20 20.19
N SER A 131 14.19 8.00 19.13
CA SER A 131 13.07 8.81 18.65
C SER A 131 12.01 7.97 17.95
N HIS A 132 10.78 8.48 17.96
CA HIS A 132 9.67 7.93 17.21
C HIS A 132 9.82 8.30 15.73
N LYS A 133 9.95 7.28 14.88
CA LYS A 133 10.17 7.39 13.43
C LYS A 133 8.85 7.60 12.71
N MET A 134 8.50 8.86 12.51
CA MET A 134 7.35 9.28 11.71
C MET A 134 7.68 9.19 10.23
N CYS A 135 6.93 8.41 9.48
CA CYS A 135 7.13 8.27 8.05
C CYS A 135 6.01 8.91 7.26
N ILE A 136 6.34 9.57 6.15
CA ILE A 136 5.37 10.12 5.20
C ILE A 136 5.71 9.62 3.79
N HIS A 137 4.72 9.14 3.05
CA HIS A 137 4.88 8.80 1.65
C HIS A 137 4.13 9.77 0.76
N THR A 138 4.87 10.45 -0.11
CA THR A 138 4.36 11.41 -1.08
C THR A 138 4.30 10.83 -2.48
N ARG A 139 3.24 11.14 -3.22
CA ARG A 139 3.06 10.76 -4.62
C ARG A 139 2.71 12.02 -5.42
N VAL A 140 3.64 12.44 -6.27
CA VAL A 140 3.48 13.69 -7.04
C VAL A 140 3.28 13.41 -8.51
N GLY A 141 4.16 12.61 -9.15
CA GLY A 141 4.24 12.43 -10.61
C GLY A 141 2.89 12.41 -11.34
N ASP A 142 2.22 11.26 -11.38
CA ASP A 142 0.91 11.07 -12.01
C ASP A 142 -0.26 11.69 -11.24
N PHE A 143 0.00 12.27 -10.07
CA PHE A 143 -1.00 12.87 -9.18
C PHE A 143 -0.91 14.41 -9.17
N LYS A 144 -0.07 15.01 -10.02
CA LYS A 144 0.28 16.43 -9.98
C LYS A 144 -0.97 17.30 -10.09
N GLY A 145 -1.20 18.12 -9.08
CA GLY A 145 -2.34 19.06 -9.02
C GLY A 145 -3.60 18.48 -8.36
N ILE A 146 -3.63 17.19 -8.07
CA ILE A 146 -4.68 16.53 -7.29
C ILE A 146 -4.33 16.71 -5.80
N GLY A 147 -5.34 16.81 -4.93
CA GLY A 147 -5.16 17.15 -3.51
C GLY A 147 -4.06 16.35 -2.79
N GLU A 148 -3.82 15.11 -3.19
CA GLU A 148 -2.83 14.18 -2.63
C GLU A 148 -1.36 14.53 -2.98
N SER A 149 -1.17 15.41 -3.96
CA SER A 149 0.11 16.03 -4.33
C SER A 149 0.14 17.53 -4.04
N LYS A 150 -0.88 18.11 -3.37
CA LYS A 150 -0.86 19.52 -3.00
C LYS A 150 -0.02 19.68 -1.74
N THR A 151 1.06 20.45 -1.83
CA THR A 151 1.97 20.73 -0.71
C THR A 151 1.22 21.17 0.54
N VAL A 152 0.17 22.00 0.40
CA VAL A 152 -0.63 22.49 1.54
C VAL A 152 -1.31 21.33 2.29
N GLU A 153 -1.90 20.38 1.57
CA GLU A 153 -2.62 19.25 2.14
C GLU A 153 -1.67 18.28 2.85
N VAL A 154 -0.55 17.95 2.19
CA VAL A 154 0.53 17.13 2.77
C VAL A 154 1.09 17.79 4.03
N ASN A 155 1.27 19.12 4.00
CA ASN A 155 1.78 19.87 5.13
C ASN A 155 0.83 19.83 6.33
N LYS A 156 -0.46 20.09 6.10
CA LYS A 156 -1.46 20.03 7.16
C LYS A 156 -1.61 18.62 7.73
N ALA A 157 -1.59 17.60 6.87
CA ALA A 157 -1.76 16.21 7.29
C ALA A 157 -0.63 15.71 8.19
N HIS A 158 0.64 15.93 7.84
CA HIS A 158 1.74 15.45 8.69
C HIS A 158 1.85 16.25 10.00
N VAL A 159 1.54 17.55 10.00
CA VAL A 159 1.45 18.36 11.23
C VAL A 159 0.35 17.81 12.13
N ARG A 160 -0.80 17.42 11.56
CA ARG A 160 -1.89 16.82 12.31
C ARG A 160 -1.51 15.46 12.90
N MET A 161 -0.87 14.61 12.11
CA MET A 161 -0.30 13.34 12.59
C MET A 161 0.63 13.58 13.78
N LEU A 162 1.56 14.55 13.67
CA LEU A 162 2.46 14.92 14.77
C LEU A 162 1.71 15.36 16.03
N LYS A 163 0.69 16.22 15.89
CA LYS A 163 -0.16 16.66 17.02
C LYS A 163 -0.83 15.48 17.72
N ILE A 164 -1.35 14.50 16.96
CA ILE A 164 -1.97 13.30 17.52
C ILE A 164 -0.93 12.46 18.26
N LEU A 165 0.21 12.18 17.62
CA LEU A 165 1.27 11.37 18.21
C LEU A 165 1.85 12.00 19.48
N LYS A 166 2.03 13.33 19.54
CA LYS A 166 2.46 14.04 20.77
C LYS A 166 1.50 13.87 21.94
N ARG A 167 0.20 13.76 21.67
CA ARG A 167 -0.80 13.54 22.72
C ARG A 167 -0.76 12.10 23.25
N LEU A 168 -0.51 11.13 22.35
CA LEU A 168 -0.51 9.71 22.67
C LEU A 168 0.80 9.22 23.27
N LEU A 169 1.94 9.70 22.74
CA LEU A 169 3.29 9.23 23.03
C LEU A 169 4.09 10.33 23.76
N LYS A 170 3.53 10.84 24.86
CA LYS A 170 4.13 11.93 25.64
C LYS A 170 5.64 11.73 25.87
N ASP A 171 6.38 12.84 25.87
CA ASP A 171 7.82 12.88 26.15
C ASP A 171 8.71 12.12 25.14
N LYS A 172 8.20 11.82 23.94
CA LYS A 172 9.01 11.30 22.82
C LYS A 172 9.63 12.42 21.99
N THR A 173 10.86 12.17 21.53
CA THR A 173 11.45 12.86 20.39
C THR A 173 10.94 12.25 19.10
N TYR A 174 10.92 13.03 18.01
CA TYR A 174 10.36 12.60 16.74
C TYR A 174 11.34 12.84 15.60
N SER A 175 11.54 11.83 14.77
CA SER A 175 12.29 11.96 13.53
C SER A 175 11.37 11.69 12.34
N LEU A 176 11.54 12.47 11.28
CA LEU A 176 10.73 12.41 10.08
C LEU A 176 11.47 11.69 8.96
N LEU A 177 10.83 10.68 8.38
CA LEU A 177 11.29 10.00 7.18
C LEU A 177 10.35 10.31 6.03
N VAL A 178 10.90 10.79 4.93
CA VAL A 178 10.15 11.25 3.77
C VAL A 178 10.42 10.34 2.59
N PHE A 179 9.39 9.61 2.19
CA PHE A 179 9.33 8.76 1.01
C PHE A 179 8.69 9.52 -0.15
N GLY A 180 9.21 9.33 -1.36
CA GLY A 180 8.74 10.00 -2.56
C GLY A 180 9.85 10.19 -3.59
N THR A 181 9.44 10.40 -4.83
CA THR A 181 10.35 10.45 -5.99
C THR A 181 10.67 11.87 -6.47
N ASP A 182 9.85 12.86 -6.13
CA ASP A 182 9.98 14.25 -6.60
C ASP A 182 10.82 15.08 -5.63
N LYS A 183 12.11 15.22 -5.93
CA LYS A 183 13.08 15.94 -5.08
C LYS A 183 12.69 17.39 -4.81
N ASP A 184 12.01 18.07 -5.73
CA ASP A 184 11.64 19.47 -5.56
C ASP A 184 10.41 19.59 -4.68
N PHE A 185 9.42 18.71 -4.87
CA PHE A 185 8.29 18.61 -3.96
C PHE A 185 8.72 18.30 -2.53
N LEU A 186 9.65 17.36 -2.33
CA LEU A 186 10.12 16.99 -0.99
C LEU A 186 10.70 18.19 -0.23
N LYS A 187 11.33 19.16 -0.90
CA LYS A 187 11.84 20.40 -0.29
C LYS A 187 10.72 21.34 0.19
N THR A 188 9.50 21.19 -0.33
CA THR A 188 8.35 22.02 0.03
C THR A 188 7.62 21.55 1.29
N ILE A 189 7.99 20.35 1.78
CA ILE A 189 7.41 19.79 3.01
C ILE A 189 7.95 20.59 4.19
N LYS A 190 7.04 21.28 4.89
CA LYS A 190 7.38 22.02 6.10
C LYS A 190 7.73 21.02 7.20
N VAL A 191 8.78 21.31 7.96
CA VAL A 191 9.19 20.46 9.09
C VAL A 191 8.92 21.25 10.37
N ASP A 192 8.14 20.66 11.27
CA ASP A 192 7.89 21.24 12.59
C ASP A 192 9.19 21.30 13.41
N LYS A 193 9.41 22.39 14.16
CA LYS A 193 10.65 22.61 14.94
C LYS A 193 10.92 21.52 15.98
N SER A 194 9.91 20.77 16.38
CA SER A 194 10.05 19.65 17.33
C SER A 194 10.57 18.35 16.70
N ILE A 195 10.68 18.28 15.37
CA ILE A 195 11.30 17.16 14.68
C ILE A 195 12.83 17.28 14.83
N SER A 196 13.45 16.29 15.45
CA SER A 196 14.89 16.28 15.73
C SER A 196 15.74 15.98 14.49
N LYS A 197 15.25 15.10 13.61
CA LYS A 197 15.99 14.66 12.42
C LYS A 197 15.04 14.43 11.25
N VAL A 198 15.52 14.73 10.03
CA VAL A 198 14.78 14.50 8.80
C VAL A 198 15.62 13.66 7.85
N HIS A 199 15.06 12.54 7.42
CA HIS A 199 15.68 11.63 6.45
C HIS A 199 14.87 11.61 5.16
N TYR A 200 15.51 11.93 4.05
CA TYR A 200 14.91 11.80 2.72
C TYR A 200 15.30 10.44 2.15
N VAL A 201 14.35 9.51 2.09
CA VAL A 201 14.59 8.10 1.72
C VAL A 201 15.09 7.97 0.29
N ILE A 202 14.70 8.88 -0.60
CA ILE A 202 15.19 8.94 -1.98
C ILE A 202 16.73 9.00 -2.08
N LYS A 203 17.42 9.52 -1.05
CA LYS A 203 18.89 9.60 -1.04
C LYS A 203 19.56 8.23 -0.83
N LEU A 204 18.80 7.22 -0.41
CA LEU A 204 19.31 5.86 -0.17
C LEU A 204 19.36 5.03 -1.46
N ASN A 205 18.78 5.50 -2.56
CA ASN A 205 18.73 4.80 -3.85
C ASN A 205 18.19 3.35 -3.73
N LEU A 206 17.18 3.15 -2.89
CA LEU A 206 16.53 1.85 -2.74
C LEU A 206 15.69 1.53 -3.98
N THR A 207 15.65 0.26 -4.35
CA THR A 207 14.63 -0.28 -5.27
C THR A 207 13.26 -0.21 -4.62
N ARG A 208 12.18 -0.32 -5.41
CA ARG A 208 10.79 -0.28 -4.89
C ARG A 208 10.52 -1.36 -3.83
N GLY A 209 11.07 -2.58 -4.01
CA GLY A 209 10.89 -3.67 -3.05
C GLY A 209 11.67 -3.44 -1.75
N GLU A 210 12.88 -2.88 -1.86
CA GLU A 210 13.69 -2.51 -0.70
C GLU A 210 13.06 -1.36 0.09
N GLU A 211 12.48 -0.36 -0.59
CA GLU A 211 11.80 0.76 0.05
C GLU A 211 10.53 0.31 0.79
N LEU A 212 9.76 -0.63 0.22
CA LEU A 212 8.64 -1.27 0.91
C LEU A 212 9.11 -1.94 2.21
N ASN A 213 10.17 -2.73 2.17
CA ASN A 213 10.70 -3.40 3.36
C ASN A 213 11.35 -2.42 4.34
N PHE A 214 12.00 -1.37 3.84
CA PHE A 214 12.62 -0.36 4.68
C PHE A 214 11.58 0.33 5.54
N ALA A 215 10.44 0.69 4.95
CA ALA A 215 9.32 1.28 5.67
C ALA A 215 8.78 0.36 6.77
N THR A 216 8.62 -0.95 6.51
CA THR A 216 8.11 -1.89 7.53
C THR A 216 9.07 -2.11 8.69
N GLN A 217 10.38 -1.89 8.49
CA GLN A 217 11.37 -2.01 9.55
C GLN A 217 11.59 -0.74 10.35
N ILE A 218 11.45 0.44 9.72
CA ILE A 218 11.86 1.71 10.32
C ILE A 218 10.70 2.55 10.86
N CYS A 219 9.51 2.45 10.27
CA CYS A 219 8.43 3.37 10.56
C CYS A 219 7.68 2.96 11.82
N ASP A 220 7.66 3.84 12.82
CA ASP A 220 6.84 3.67 14.01
C ASP A 220 5.39 4.15 13.78
N SER A 221 5.20 5.02 12.79
CA SER A 221 3.90 5.50 12.30
C SER A 221 4.04 5.94 10.84
N PHE A 222 2.97 5.84 10.05
CA PHE A 222 3.06 6.09 8.61
C PHE A 222 1.90 6.95 8.10
N LEU A 223 2.18 7.94 7.25
CA LEU A 223 1.19 8.75 6.56
C LEU A 223 1.18 8.44 5.06
N VAL A 224 0.03 7.99 4.57
CA VAL A 224 -0.29 7.86 3.15
C VAL A 224 -0.90 9.18 2.66
N THR A 225 -0.15 9.96 1.89
CA THR A 225 -0.70 11.23 1.37
C THR A 225 -1.63 11.05 0.17
N ALA A 226 -1.48 9.93 -0.54
CA ALA A 226 -2.31 9.55 -1.67
C ALA A 226 -2.99 8.20 -1.39
N ALA A 227 -4.23 8.24 -0.91
CA ALA A 227 -4.95 7.05 -0.45
C ALA A 227 -5.24 6.07 -1.59
N MET A 228 -5.32 6.57 -2.82
CA MET A 228 -5.47 5.76 -4.04
C MET A 228 -4.13 5.21 -4.58
N SER A 229 -2.99 5.59 -3.99
CA SER A 229 -1.70 5.05 -4.38
C SER A 229 -1.57 3.62 -3.88
N SER A 230 -1.68 2.65 -4.80
CA SER A 230 -1.51 1.25 -4.45
C SER A 230 -0.18 0.96 -3.76
N TYR A 231 0.90 1.62 -4.19
CA TYR A 231 2.22 1.46 -3.62
C TYR A 231 2.29 1.92 -2.15
N ALA A 232 1.73 3.11 -1.85
CA ALA A 232 1.70 3.64 -0.49
C ALA A 232 0.77 2.82 0.42
N ALA A 233 -0.36 2.38 -0.12
CA ALA A 233 -1.29 1.52 0.60
C ALA A 233 -0.64 0.16 0.94
N TRP A 234 0.10 -0.47 0.03
CA TRP A 234 0.84 -1.69 0.35
C TRP A 234 1.99 -1.46 1.33
N MET A 235 2.68 -0.31 1.25
CA MET A 235 3.71 0.05 2.22
C MET A 235 3.16 0.07 3.65
N GLY A 236 2.00 0.70 3.86
CA GLY A 236 1.32 0.68 5.16
C GLY A 236 0.73 -0.69 5.51
N TYR A 237 0.14 -1.41 4.53
CA TYR A 237 -0.55 -2.68 4.78
C TYR A 237 0.39 -3.77 5.28
N LEU A 238 1.64 -3.76 4.80
CA LEU A 238 2.69 -4.71 5.17
C LEU A 238 3.33 -4.40 6.54
N MET A 239 3.01 -3.26 7.17
CA MET A 239 3.54 -2.91 8.49
C MET A 239 2.93 -3.79 9.60
N PRO A 240 3.62 -3.95 10.74
CA PRO A 240 3.04 -4.59 11.92
C PRO A 240 1.76 -3.88 12.41
N ASP A 241 0.84 -4.64 13.04
CA ASP A 241 -0.49 -4.14 13.44
C ASP A 241 -0.45 -3.08 14.55
N ASP A 242 0.65 -2.99 15.30
CA ASP A 242 0.85 -2.01 16.36
C ASP A 242 1.28 -0.63 15.82
N ARG A 243 1.49 -0.50 14.50
CA ARG A 243 1.92 0.75 13.86
C ARG A 243 0.71 1.56 13.39
N PRO A 244 0.45 2.76 13.95
CA PRO A 244 -0.65 3.58 13.47
C PRO A 244 -0.38 4.09 12.06
N ILE A 245 -1.31 3.78 11.16
CA ILE A 245 -1.30 4.23 9.77
C ILE A 245 -2.34 5.32 9.60
N PHE A 246 -1.91 6.48 9.13
CA PHE A 246 -2.72 7.63 8.81
C PHE A 246 -2.86 7.77 7.29
N PHE A 247 -3.96 8.33 6.82
CA PHE A 247 -4.11 8.65 5.40
C PHE A 247 -4.92 9.92 5.19
N ILE A 248 -4.66 10.63 4.09
CA ILE A 248 -5.52 11.75 3.67
C ILE A 248 -6.79 11.15 3.05
N ARG A 249 -7.93 11.31 3.72
CA ARG A 249 -9.22 10.81 3.21
C ARG A 249 -9.64 11.65 2.01
N ARG A 250 -10.22 10.99 1.00
CA ARG A 250 -10.77 11.66 -0.19
C ARG A 250 -12.17 11.13 -0.47
N LEU A 251 -13.05 12.06 -0.76
CA LEU A 251 -14.37 11.83 -1.32
C LEU A 251 -14.31 12.23 -2.79
N MET A 252 -14.18 11.27 -3.69
CA MET A 252 -14.26 11.51 -5.12
C MET A 252 -15.72 11.59 -5.51
N GLN A 253 -16.11 12.67 -6.20
CA GLN A 253 -17.46 12.82 -6.72
C GLN A 253 -17.48 12.27 -8.15
N ASN A 254 -18.28 11.24 -8.37
CA ASN A 254 -18.59 10.60 -9.66
C ASN A 254 -17.50 9.66 -10.25
N PRO A 255 -17.56 8.34 -9.96
CA PRO A 255 -18.44 7.69 -8.98
C PRO A 255 -18.09 8.13 -7.56
N THR A 256 -19.07 8.07 -6.64
CA THR A 256 -18.85 8.42 -5.23
C THR A 256 -17.95 7.37 -4.58
N ILE A 257 -16.64 7.62 -4.58
CA ILE A 257 -15.65 6.76 -3.95
C ILE A 257 -15.12 7.48 -2.73
N ASP A 258 -15.26 6.84 -1.58
CA ASP A 258 -14.68 7.28 -0.33
C ASP A 258 -13.54 6.35 0.05
N THR A 259 -12.32 6.89 0.09
CA THR A 259 -11.12 6.11 0.40
C THR A 259 -11.16 5.51 1.81
N LEU A 260 -12.04 6.02 2.68
CA LEU A 260 -12.32 5.44 3.99
C LEU A 260 -12.69 3.95 3.92
N TYR A 261 -13.46 3.54 2.91
CA TYR A 261 -13.96 2.15 2.83
C TYR A 261 -13.02 1.22 2.06
N MET A 262 -12.05 1.77 1.35
CA MET A 262 -11.13 1.00 0.52
C MET A 262 -9.91 0.51 1.31
N LEU A 263 -9.52 1.25 2.34
CA LEU A 263 -8.39 0.96 3.21
C LEU A 263 -8.86 0.22 4.47
N PRO A 264 -7.96 -0.44 5.22
CA PRO A 264 -8.35 -1.15 6.43
C PRO A 264 -9.01 -0.21 7.45
N GLU A 265 -10.08 -0.66 8.09
CA GLU A 265 -10.84 0.13 9.08
C GLU A 265 -9.99 0.60 10.28
N SER A 266 -8.89 -0.10 10.57
CA SER A 266 -7.94 0.29 11.62
C SER A 266 -7.09 1.52 11.26
N TRP A 267 -7.10 1.96 10.00
CA TRP A 267 -6.32 3.12 9.57
C TRP A 267 -7.05 4.41 9.93
N ILE A 268 -6.27 5.44 10.25
CA ILE A 268 -6.77 6.69 10.82
C ILE A 268 -6.91 7.72 9.69
N PRO A 269 -8.15 8.09 9.29
CA PRO A 269 -8.34 9.14 8.30
C PRO A 269 -7.95 10.49 8.87
N ILE A 270 -7.26 11.29 8.06
CA ILE A 270 -7.12 12.73 8.23
C ILE A 270 -8.09 13.37 7.23
N ASP A 271 -9.24 13.80 7.75
CA ASP A 271 -10.31 14.36 6.95
C ASP A 271 -9.99 15.80 6.50
N GLU A 272 -10.45 16.21 5.30
CA GLU A 272 -10.31 17.58 4.82
C GLU A 272 -10.91 18.61 5.77
N ASN A 273 -11.97 18.25 6.50
CA ASN A 273 -12.54 19.11 7.52
C ASN A 273 -11.61 19.32 8.73
N TRP A 274 -10.68 18.39 8.97
CA TRP A 274 -9.63 18.55 9.99
C TRP A 274 -8.42 19.33 9.48
N LEU A 275 -8.37 19.58 8.16
CA LEU A 275 -7.37 20.43 7.50
C LEU A 275 -7.84 21.89 7.42
N LYS A 276 -9.07 22.19 7.86
CA LYS A 276 -9.58 23.56 8.04
C LYS A 276 -9.26 24.04 9.47
N ASP A 277 -7.97 24.27 9.72
CA ASP A 277 -7.49 25.18 10.77
C ASP A 277 -7.05 26.48 10.07
#